data_AF-A0A9E4C2T0-F1
#
_entry.id   AF-A0A9E4C2T0-F1
#
_cell.length_a   1.000
_cell.length_b   1.000
_cell.length_c   1.000
_cell.angle_alpha   90.00
_cell.angle_beta   90.00
_cell.angle_gamma   90.00
#
_symmetry.space_group_name_H-M   'P 1'
#
loop_
_entity.id
_entity.type
_entity.pdbx_description
1 polymer ?
#
loop_
_entity_poly.entity_id
_entity_poly.type
_entity_poly.pdbx_seq_one_letter_code
_entity_poly.pdbx_strand_id
1 'polypeptide(L)'
;MSGNRPSTENSQAWRGRERDAVSSSGYVLHTLEAALWCVDRSESIEQALILAANLADDADTVAAVTGQLAGALWGLSGAPARWLDRLAWRGRSEALAAGLFEAANGERTGPVLLT
;
A
#
# COMPACT_ATOMS: atom_id res chain seq x y z
N MET A 1 10.39 -22.63 18.82
CA MET A 1 10.87 -21.46 18.04
C MET A 1 10.69 -20.23 18.91
N SER A 2 11.78 -19.68 19.43
CA SER A 2 11.77 -18.58 20.39
C SER A 2 11.27 -17.32 19.69
N GLY A 3 10.09 -16.84 20.08
CA GLY A 3 9.56 -15.55 19.62
C GLY A 3 10.42 -14.44 20.19
N ASN A 4 11.29 -13.88 19.35
CA ASN A 4 12.08 -12.71 19.68
C ASN A 4 11.13 -11.51 19.65
N ARG A 5 10.54 -11.17 20.80
CA ARG A 5 9.66 -10.01 20.95
C ARG A 5 10.57 -8.78 21.07
N PRO A 6 10.63 -7.84 20.10
CA PRO A 6 11.45 -6.67 20.24
C PRO A 6 10.94 -5.81 21.40
N SER A 7 11.84 -5.47 22.32
CA SER A 7 11.61 -4.62 23.48
C SER A 7 11.37 -3.17 23.02
N THR A 8 10.14 -2.67 23.19
CA THR A 8 9.78 -1.24 23.18
C THR A 8 10.50 -0.41 22.11
N GLU A 9 10.23 -0.69 20.84
CA GLU A 9 10.67 0.19 19.75
C GLU A 9 9.67 1.32 19.54
N ASN A 10 10.21 2.54 19.48
CA ASN A 10 9.51 3.80 19.36
C ASN A 10 8.66 3.78 18.08
N SER A 11 7.35 4.04 18.17
CA SER A 11 6.35 3.91 17.07
C SER A 11 6.56 4.83 15.85
N GLN A 12 7.64 5.60 15.82
CA GLN A 12 8.10 6.43 14.70
C GLN A 12 9.50 6.03 14.22
N ALA A 13 9.93 4.81 14.55
CA ALA A 13 11.26 4.29 14.28
C ALA A 13 11.70 4.49 12.82
N TRP A 14 10.78 4.44 11.87
CA TRP A 14 11.03 4.58 10.44
C TRP A 14 11.47 5.99 9.98
N ARG A 15 11.10 7.07 10.67
CA ARG A 15 11.38 8.44 10.21
C ARG A 15 12.88 8.71 10.16
N GLY A 16 13.37 9.16 9.01
CA GLY A 16 14.78 9.51 8.82
C GLY A 16 15.75 8.33 8.73
N ARG A 17 15.29 7.07 8.79
CA ARG A 17 16.17 5.89 8.65
C ARG A 17 16.75 5.76 7.25
N GLU A 18 18.00 5.32 7.15
CA GLU A 18 18.55 4.84 5.88
C GLU A 18 17.97 3.46 5.52
N ARG A 19 18.10 3.07 4.26
CA ARG A 19 17.51 1.86 3.70
C ARG A 19 17.86 0.60 4.50
N ASP A 20 19.12 0.45 4.92
CA ASP A 20 19.61 -0.76 5.60
C ASP A 20 19.03 -0.94 7.01
N ALA A 21 18.42 0.10 7.58
CA ALA A 21 17.77 0.07 8.89
C ALA A 21 16.27 -0.24 8.82
N VAL A 22 15.73 -0.53 7.63
CA VAL A 22 14.33 -0.89 7.39
C VAL A 22 14.22 -2.39 7.18
N SER A 23 13.44 -3.07 8.03
CA SER A 23 13.14 -4.49 7.85
C SER A 23 11.85 -4.66 7.05
N SER A 24 11.82 -5.63 6.14
CA SER A 24 10.65 -6.02 5.34
C SER A 24 10.26 -7.49 5.56
N SER A 25 10.44 -8.01 6.77
CA SER A 25 10.02 -9.38 7.09
C SER A 25 8.50 -9.50 7.27
N GLY A 26 7.99 -10.72 7.35
CA GLY A 26 6.57 -11.01 7.59
C GLY A 26 6.04 -10.65 8.99
N TYR A 27 6.78 -9.87 9.78
CA TYR A 27 6.28 -9.31 11.03
C TYR A 27 5.52 -8.00 10.75
N VAL A 28 4.26 -7.93 11.17
CA VAL A 28 3.35 -6.81 10.86
C VAL A 28 3.92 -5.41 11.15
N LEU A 29 4.73 -5.26 12.22
CA LEU A 29 5.34 -3.98 12.54
C LEU A 29 6.39 -3.58 11.49
N HIS A 30 7.22 -4.53 11.06
CA HIS A 30 8.20 -4.30 9.98
C HIS A 30 7.50 -3.91 8.68
N THR A 31 6.42 -4.62 8.31
CA THR A 31 5.64 -4.29 7.12
C THR A 31 5.08 -2.87 7.17
N LEU A 32 4.48 -2.47 8.29
CA LEU A 32 3.89 -1.14 8.44
C LEU A 32 4.96 -0.05 8.41
N GLU A 33 6.07 -0.23 9.14
CA GLU A 33 7.18 0.71 9.16
C GLU A 33 7.83 0.87 7.78
N ALA A 34 8.04 -0.24 7.07
CA ALA A 34 8.58 -0.24 5.72
C ALA A 34 7.66 0.46 4.73
N ALA A 35 6.34 0.23 4.82
CA ALA A 35 5.37 0.89 3.94
C ALA A 35 5.32 2.41 4.18
N LEU A 36 5.28 2.84 5.45
CA LEU A 36 5.33 4.26 5.81
C LEU A 36 6.65 4.90 5.33
N TRP A 37 7.77 4.22 5.52
CA TRP A 37 9.08 4.66 5.04
C TRP A 37 9.11 4.83 3.51
N CYS A 38 8.53 3.90 2.75
CA CYS A 38 8.48 4.00 1.29
C CYS A 38 7.68 5.20 0.82
N VAL A 39 6.53 5.48 1.46
CA VAL A 39 5.70 6.65 1.14
C VAL A 39 6.41 7.94 1.51
N ASP A 40 7.00 8.03 2.70
CA ASP A 40 7.73 9.22 3.19
C ASP A 40 8.94 9.59 2.30
N ARG A 41 9.58 8.59 1.70
CA ARG A 41 10.75 8.75 0.82
C ARG A 41 10.43 8.94 -0.66
N SER A 42 9.15 9.10 -1.01
CA SER A 42 8.69 9.16 -2.39
C SER A 42 7.80 10.35 -2.65
N GLU A 43 7.79 10.82 -3.89
CA GLU A 43 6.95 11.94 -4.33
C GLU A 43 5.81 11.48 -5.26
N SER A 44 5.72 10.16 -5.51
CA SER A 44 4.69 9.57 -6.38
C SER A 44 4.43 8.10 -6.06
N ILE A 45 3.27 7.59 -6.51
CA ILE A 45 2.91 6.16 -6.41
C ILE A 45 3.95 5.27 -7.09
N GLU A 46 4.45 5.68 -8.27
CA GLU A 46 5.44 4.91 -9.02
C GLU A 46 6.74 4.76 -8.21
N GLN A 47 7.26 5.86 -7.65
CA GLN A 47 8.47 5.83 -6.83
C GLN A 47 8.26 4.98 -5.57
N ALA A 48 7.14 5.16 -4.86
CA ALA A 48 6.85 4.44 -3.62
C ALA A 48 6.76 2.93 -3.84
N LEU A 49 6.06 2.49 -4.90
CA LEU A 49 5.90 1.07 -5.20
C LEU A 49 7.17 0.43 -5.75
N ILE A 50 7.96 1.14 -6.56
CA ILE A 50 9.28 0.65 -6.98
C ILE A 50 10.20 0.50 -5.76
N LEU A 51 10.18 1.46 -4.85
CA LEU A 51 10.98 1.41 -3.63
C LEU A 51 10.57 0.22 -2.74
N ALA A 52 9.27 0.03 -2.53
CA ALA A 52 8.72 -1.07 -1.76
C ALA A 52 9.03 -2.44 -2.37
N ALA A 53 8.85 -2.62 -3.68
CA ALA A 53 9.15 -3.88 -4.37
C ALA A 53 10.64 -4.24 -4.28
N ASN A 54 11.52 -3.23 -4.27
CA ASN A 54 12.96 -3.41 -4.11
C ASN A 54 13.38 -3.60 -2.64
N LEU A 55 12.46 -3.62 -1.66
CA LEU A 55 12.80 -3.98 -0.27
C LEU A 55 13.20 -5.45 -0.10
N ALA A 56 12.76 -6.33 -1.01
CA ALA A 56 12.90 -7.77 -0.94
C ALA A 56 12.25 -8.38 0.33
N ASP A 57 12.55 -9.65 0.62
CA ASP A 57 11.88 -10.47 1.63
C ASP A 57 10.36 -10.52 1.40
N ASP A 58 9.53 -9.94 2.27
CA ASP A 58 8.06 -9.89 2.10
C ASP A 58 7.63 -8.68 1.24
N ALA A 59 8.22 -8.60 0.05
CA ALA A 59 8.08 -7.44 -0.84
C ALA A 59 6.66 -7.24 -1.37
N ASP A 60 5.90 -8.32 -1.59
CA ASP A 60 4.52 -8.26 -2.06
C ASP A 60 3.60 -7.69 -0.98
N THR A 61 3.74 -8.11 0.28
CA THR A 61 2.95 -7.55 1.38
C THR A 61 3.30 -6.08 1.62
N VAL A 62 4.60 -5.73 1.64
CA VAL A 62 5.02 -4.33 1.83
C VAL A 62 4.55 -3.46 0.67
N ALA A 63 4.65 -3.92 -0.57
CA ALA A 63 4.16 -3.17 -1.74
C ALA A 63 2.64 -3.02 -1.73
N ALA A 64 1.89 -4.03 -1.29
CA ALA A 64 0.43 -3.96 -1.17
C ALA A 64 -0.01 -2.91 -0.14
N VAL A 65 0.61 -2.87 1.04
CA VAL A 65 0.33 -1.86 2.08
C VAL A 65 0.78 -0.47 1.62
N THR A 66 1.96 -0.37 1.00
CA THR A 66 2.47 0.89 0.42
C THR A 66 1.50 1.43 -0.62
N GLY A 67 0.96 0.57 -1.49
CA GLY A 67 -0.01 0.95 -2.52
C GLY A 67 -1.32 1.49 -1.97
N GLN A 68 -1.81 0.95 -0.85
CA GLN A 68 -3.00 1.48 -0.18
C GLN A 68 -2.75 2.90 0.34
N LEU A 69 -1.63 3.12 1.03
CA LEU A 69 -1.26 4.44 1.58
C LEU A 69 -1.00 5.46 0.48
N ALA A 70 -0.18 5.09 -0.51
CA ALA A 70 0.17 5.94 -1.65
C ALA A 70 -1.07 6.28 -2.50
N GLY A 71 -1.93 5.29 -2.75
CA GLY A 71 -3.18 5.49 -3.50
C GLY A 71 -4.17 6.40 -2.78
N ALA A 72 -4.25 6.33 -1.45
CA ALA A 72 -5.07 7.25 -0.66
C ALA A 72 -4.52 8.68 -0.66
N LEU A 73 -3.19 8.84 -0.68
CA LEU A 73 -2.52 10.14 -0.64
C LEU A 73 -2.51 10.87 -2.00
N TRP A 74 -2.13 10.17 -3.07
CA TRP A 74 -1.95 10.76 -4.40
C TRP A 74 -3.10 10.48 -5.38
N GLY A 75 -4.04 9.62 -5.01
CA GLY A 75 -5.15 9.21 -5.85
C GLY A 75 -4.75 8.23 -6.97
N LEU A 76 -5.72 7.50 -7.51
CA LEU A 76 -5.48 6.52 -8.57
C LEU A 76 -4.92 7.14 -9.86
N SER A 77 -5.24 8.41 -10.15
CA SER A 77 -4.69 9.15 -11.29
C SER A 77 -3.18 9.40 -11.20
N GLY A 78 -2.59 9.27 -10.00
CA GLY A 78 -1.15 9.30 -9.81
C GLY A 78 -0.43 7.99 -10.15
N ALA A 79 -1.16 6.91 -10.41
CA ALA A 79 -0.57 5.63 -10.81
C ALA A 79 -0.29 5.59 -12.32
N PRO A 80 0.82 4.97 -12.75
CA PRO A 80 1.12 4.86 -14.18
C PRO A 80 0.07 4.07 -14.95
N ALA A 81 -0.48 4.67 -16.02
CA ALA A 81 -1.48 4.03 -16.87
C ALA A 81 -1.02 2.63 -17.36
N ARG A 82 0.25 2.52 -17.76
CA ARG A 82 0.87 1.26 -18.20
C ARG A 82 0.81 0.13 -17.17
N TRP A 83 0.74 0.44 -15.87
CA TRP A 83 0.57 -0.56 -14.82
C TRP A 83 -0.90 -0.93 -14.65
N LEU A 84 -1.79 0.08 -14.68
CA LEU A 84 -3.23 -0.13 -14.58
C LEU A 84 -3.76 -0.97 -15.74
N ASP A 85 -3.24 -0.77 -16.95
CA ASP A 85 -3.63 -1.55 -18.15
C ASP A 85 -3.25 -3.04 -18.05
N ARG A 86 -2.33 -3.38 -17.15
CA ARG A 86 -1.84 -4.75 -16.90
C ARG A 86 -2.38 -5.34 -15.61
N LEU A 87 -3.08 -4.54 -14.78
CA LEU A 87 -3.54 -4.94 -13.46
C LEU A 87 -4.68 -5.95 -13.58
N ALA A 88 -4.45 -7.16 -13.05
CA ALA A 88 -5.46 -8.20 -13.01
C ALA A 88 -6.70 -7.70 -12.26
N TRP A 89 -7.87 -7.96 -12.84
CA TRP A 89 -9.17 -7.60 -12.27
C TRP A 89 -9.37 -6.11 -11.97
N ARG A 90 -8.64 -5.20 -12.63
CA ARG A 90 -8.77 -3.75 -12.43
C ARG A 90 -10.22 -3.27 -12.36
N GLY A 91 -11.06 -3.60 -13.35
CA GLY A 91 -12.45 -3.17 -13.37
C GLY A 91 -13.27 -3.68 -12.18
N ARG A 92 -13.00 -4.90 -11.69
CA ARG A 92 -13.64 -5.43 -10.48
C ARG A 92 -13.17 -4.69 -9.24
N SER A 93 -11.86 -4.41 -9.13
CA SER A 93 -11.28 -3.67 -8.00
C SER A 93 -11.81 -2.23 -7.93
N GLU A 94 -11.89 -1.53 -9.07
CA GLU A 94 -12.46 -0.19 -9.17
C GLU A 94 -13.95 -0.17 -8.80
N ALA A 95 -14.74 -1.14 -9.29
CA ALA A 95 -16.16 -1.26 -8.94
C ALA A 95 -16.38 -1.53 -7.44
N LEU A 96 -15.54 -2.39 -6.83
CA LEU A 96 -15.59 -2.64 -5.39
C LEU A 96 -15.23 -1.39 -4.58
N ALA A 97 -14.18 -0.67 -4.98
CA ALA A 97 -13.77 0.57 -4.31
C ALA A 97 -14.88 1.64 -4.38
N ALA A 98 -15.50 1.81 -5.56
CA ALA A 98 -16.66 2.69 -5.71
C ALA A 98 -17.83 2.25 -4.81
N GLY A 99 -18.20 0.96 -4.83
CA GLY A 99 -19.29 0.45 -3.99
C GLY A 99 -19.05 0.66 -2.48
N LEU A 100 -17.81 0.53 -2.01
CA LEU A 100 -17.45 0.84 -0.62
C LEU A 100 -17.57 2.32 -0.30
N PHE A 101 -17.15 3.20 -1.21
CA PHE A 101 -17.27 4.66 -1.06
C PHE A 101 -18.73 5.10 -0.99
N GLU A 102 -19.57 4.61 -1.90
CA GLU A 102 -21.01 4.86 -1.93
C GLU A 102 -21.71 4.37 -0.64
N ALA A 103 -21.39 3.13 -0.21
CA ALA A 103 -21.93 2.57 1.02
C ALA A 103 -21.55 3.39 2.27
N ALA A 104 -20.34 3.95 2.31
CA ALA A 104 -19.89 4.82 3.39
C ALA A 104 -20.62 6.18 3.38
N ASN A 105 -20.99 6.69 2.21
CA ASN A 105 -21.68 7.97 2.05
C ASN A 105 -23.22 7.87 2.11
N GLY A 106 -23.77 6.66 2.23
CA GLY A 106 -25.23 6.44 2.31
C GLY A 106 -25.96 6.57 0.97
N GLU A 107 -25.21 6.66 -0.13
CA GLU A 107 -25.75 6.71 -1.49
C GLU A 107 -25.89 5.28 -2.01
N ARG A 108 -27.12 4.76 -2.07
CA ARG A 108 -27.38 3.47 -2.74
C ARG A 108 -27.53 3.72 -4.23
N THR A 109 -26.53 3.40 -5.02
CA THR A 109 -26.74 3.17 -6.46
C THR A 109 -27.55 1.88 -6.62
N GLY A 110 -28.75 2.01 -7.18
CA GLY A 110 -29.55 0.87 -7.63
C GLY A 110 -28.79 0.02 -8.66
N PRO A 111 -29.26 -1.20 -8.96
CA PRO A 111 -28.50 -2.17 -9.74
C PRO A 111 -28.09 -1.58 -11.10
N VAL A 112 -26.79 -1.59 -11.38
CA VAL A 112 -26.26 -1.39 -12.74
C VAL A 112 -26.63 -2.64 -13.52
N LEU A 113 -27.79 -2.60 -14.19
CA LEU A 113 -28.15 -3.61 -15.17
C LEU A 113 -27.18 -3.48 -16.34
N LEU A 114 -26.22 -4.39 -16.42
CA LEU A 114 -25.49 -4.66 -17.65
C LEU A 114 -26.42 -5.48 -18.55
N THR A 115 -27.17 -4.78 -19.40
CA THR A 115 -27.67 -5.31 -20.68
C THR A 115 -26.78 -4.84 -21.80
#